data_AF-A0A7V9TWA4-F1
#
_entry.id   AF-A0A7V9TWA4-F1
#
_cell.length_a   1.000
_cell.length_b   1.000
_cell.length_c   1.000
_cell.angle_alpha   90.00
_cell.angle_beta   90.00
_cell.angle_gamma   90.00
#
_symmetry.space_group_name_H-M   'P 1'
#
loop_
_entity.id
_entity.type
_entity.pdbx_description
1 polymer ?
#
loop_
_entity_poly.entity_id
_entity_poly.type
_entity_poly.pdbx_seq_one_letter_code
_entity_poly.pdbx_strand_id
1 'polypeptide(L)'
;MWQKVVQIIGLVVTVVYALVIVWLYATEPRSFREVANGAQVAAGTYQVDQAKFDAALALFRREQFRAARDEWQSADPAQSDPKTQFYIAYSFYREGWGRVYYDQDLFKQGLEAVNRAIALAPAPLTVADENLQMLTAAELKAELEQGTERNWGDINPLKVMRQRK
;
A
#
# COMPACT_ATOMS: atom_id res chain seq x y z
N MET A 1 19.68 -59.10 -8.05
CA MET A 1 19.64 -57.90 -7.17
C MET A 1 19.38 -56.60 -7.92
N TRP A 2 19.93 -56.40 -9.13
CA TRP A 2 19.75 -55.19 -9.95
C TRP A 2 18.30 -54.81 -10.30
N GLN A 3 17.43 -55.78 -10.60
CA GLN A 3 16.03 -55.49 -10.93
C GLN A 3 15.24 -54.86 -9.78
N LYS A 4 15.53 -55.27 -8.53
CA LYS A 4 14.88 -54.71 -7.33
C LYS A 4 15.32 -53.25 -7.09
N VAL A 5 16.59 -52.94 -7.36
CA VAL A 5 17.13 -51.58 -7.22
C VAL A 5 16.46 -50.62 -8.21
N VAL A 6 16.28 -51.04 -9.47
CA VAL A 6 15.61 -50.22 -10.50
C VAL A 6 14.14 -49.97 -10.16
N GLN A 7 13.42 -50.98 -9.65
CA GLN A 7 12.03 -50.83 -9.23
C GLN A 7 11.88 -49.88 -8.03
N ILE A 8 12.77 -49.98 -7.05
CA ILE A 8 12.76 -49.09 -5.88
C ILE A 8 13.06 -47.65 -6.30
N ILE A 9 14.02 -47.44 -7.19
CA ILE A 9 14.34 -46.09 -7.70
C ILE A 9 13.15 -45.48 -8.44
N GLY A 10 12.49 -46.24 -9.33
CA GLY A 10 11.32 -45.77 -10.05
C GLY A 10 10.17 -45.39 -9.11
N LEU A 11 9.94 -46.19 -8.06
CA LEU A 11 8.93 -45.91 -7.04
C LEU A 11 9.27 -44.63 -6.27
N VAL A 12 10.52 -44.47 -5.82
CA VAL A 12 10.97 -43.30 -5.07
C VAL A 12 10.84 -42.03 -5.92
N VAL A 13 11.25 -42.06 -7.19
CA VAL A 13 11.12 -40.90 -8.10
C VAL A 13 9.66 -40.51 -8.29
N THR A 14 8.76 -41.48 -8.46
CA THR A 14 7.33 -41.21 -8.66
C THR A 14 6.70 -40.62 -7.40
N VAL A 15 7.06 -41.13 -6.22
CA VAL A 15 6.58 -40.61 -4.93
C VAL A 15 7.11 -39.19 -4.68
N VAL A 16 8.39 -38.94 -4.93
CA VAL A 16 8.98 -37.59 -4.81
C VAL A 16 8.31 -36.63 -5.78
N TYR A 17 8.07 -37.04 -7.02
CA TYR A 17 7.38 -36.22 -8.01
C TYR A 17 5.94 -35.88 -7.59
N ALA A 18 5.19 -36.86 -7.09
CA ALA A 18 3.84 -36.63 -6.56
C ALA A 18 3.86 -35.69 -5.34
N LEU A 19 4.83 -35.84 -4.44
CA LEU A 19 5.00 -34.94 -3.30
C LEU A 19 5.36 -33.52 -3.75
N VAL A 20 6.17 -33.35 -4.79
CA VAL A 20 6.46 -32.03 -5.39
C VAL A 20 5.20 -31.41 -5.98
N ILE A 21 4.36 -32.16 -6.69
CA ILE A 21 3.09 -31.64 -7.23
C ILE A 21 2.16 -31.20 -6.10
N VAL A 22 1.98 -32.05 -5.09
CA VAL A 22 1.12 -31.72 -3.93
C VAL A 22 1.68 -30.52 -3.17
N TRP A 23 3.00 -30.45 -2.99
CA TRP A 23 3.65 -29.30 -2.35
C TRP A 23 3.45 -28.02 -3.17
N LEU A 24 3.61 -28.07 -4.49
CA LEU A 24 3.42 -26.93 -5.39
C LEU A 24 1.97 -26.45 -5.40
N TYR A 25 1.01 -27.36 -5.30
CA TYR A 25 -0.42 -27.05 -5.18
C TYR A 25 -0.77 -26.51 -3.79
N ALA A 26 -0.16 -27.03 -2.72
CA ALA A 26 -0.39 -26.55 -1.36
C ALA A 26 0.31 -25.22 -1.06
N THR A 27 1.39 -24.91 -1.77
CA THR A 27 2.13 -23.64 -1.66
C THR A 27 1.68 -22.61 -2.69
N GLU A 28 0.54 -22.82 -3.38
CA GLU A 28 -0.06 -21.98 -4.43
C GLU A 28 0.24 -20.50 -4.19
N PRO A 29 1.34 -19.99 -4.78
CA PRO A 29 1.90 -18.75 -4.31
C PRO A 29 1.12 -17.62 -4.96
N ARG A 30 1.06 -16.52 -4.23
CA ARG A 30 0.57 -15.20 -4.66
C ARG A 30 1.16 -14.73 -5.99
N SER A 31 2.18 -15.42 -6.52
CA SER A 31 2.85 -15.16 -7.79
C SER A 31 1.93 -15.19 -9.01
N PHE A 32 0.92 -16.06 -9.09
CA PHE A 32 0.03 -16.03 -10.27
C PHE A 32 -0.86 -14.78 -10.29
N ARG A 33 -1.30 -14.30 -9.12
CA ARG A 33 -2.03 -13.03 -9.00
C ARG A 33 -1.10 -11.85 -9.24
N GLU A 34 0.12 -11.88 -8.72
CA GLU A 34 1.13 -10.82 -8.95
C GLU A 34 1.56 -10.73 -10.43
N VAL A 35 1.73 -11.87 -11.11
CA VAL A 35 2.07 -11.92 -12.55
C VAL A 35 0.88 -11.50 -13.42
N ALA A 36 -0.34 -11.93 -13.08
CA ALA A 36 -1.54 -11.48 -13.77
C ALA A 36 -1.78 -9.98 -13.58
N ASN A 37 -1.59 -9.46 -12.36
CA ASN A 37 -1.68 -8.04 -12.06
C ASN A 37 -0.59 -7.25 -12.81
N GLY A 38 0.65 -7.73 -12.86
CA GLY A 38 1.73 -7.09 -13.62
C GLY A 38 1.45 -7.03 -15.13
N ALA A 39 0.86 -8.08 -15.69
CA ALA A 39 0.42 -8.11 -17.09
C ALA A 39 -0.78 -7.18 -17.35
N GLN A 40 -1.73 -7.10 -16.42
CA GLN A 40 -2.90 -6.20 -16.51
C GLN A 40 -2.53 -4.72 -16.33
N VAL A 41 -1.56 -4.41 -15.47
CA VAL A 41 -0.99 -3.06 -15.31
C VAL A 41 -0.29 -2.65 -16.61
N ALA A 42 0.50 -3.55 -17.21
CA ALA A 42 1.15 -3.30 -18.51
C ALA A 42 0.15 -3.17 -19.68
N ALA A 43 -1.01 -3.85 -19.59
CA ALA A 43 -2.08 -3.78 -20.57
C ALA A 43 -3.10 -2.66 -20.30
N GLY A 44 -2.96 -1.87 -19.23
CA GLY A 44 -3.87 -0.78 -18.85
C GLY A 44 -5.27 -1.22 -18.43
N THR A 45 -5.47 -2.50 -18.08
CA THR A 45 -6.77 -3.08 -17.67
C THR A 45 -6.88 -3.34 -16.17
N TYR A 46 -5.82 -3.01 -15.42
CA TYR A 46 -5.84 -3.10 -13.97
C TYR A 46 -6.89 -2.14 -13.40
N GLN A 47 -7.81 -2.70 -12.62
CA GLN A 47 -8.88 -1.95 -11.98
C GLN A 47 -8.86 -2.29 -10.49
N VAL A 48 -8.82 -1.25 -9.65
CA VAL A 48 -8.88 -1.40 -8.20
C VAL A 48 -10.19 -2.08 -7.82
N ASP A 49 -10.13 -2.88 -6.77
CA ASP A 49 -11.33 -3.43 -6.14
C ASP A 49 -12.08 -2.30 -5.43
N GLN A 50 -13.07 -1.73 -6.12
CA GLN A 50 -13.81 -0.57 -5.64
C GLN A 50 -14.60 -0.85 -4.36
N ALA A 51 -15.08 -2.07 -4.17
CA ALA A 51 -15.79 -2.44 -2.95
C ALA A 51 -14.87 -2.39 -1.73
N LYS A 52 -13.62 -2.87 -1.87
CA LYS A 52 -12.60 -2.76 -0.81
C LYS A 52 -12.14 -1.33 -0.61
N PHE A 53 -11.99 -0.57 -1.69
CA PHE A 53 -11.66 0.85 -1.60
C PHE A 53 -12.70 1.63 -0.78
N ASP A 54 -13.99 1.37 -1.02
CA ASP A 54 -15.08 2.03 -0.29
C ASP A 54 -15.15 1.57 1.18
N ALA A 55 -14.87 0.28 1.45
CA ALA A 55 -14.75 -0.23 2.81
C ALA A 55 -13.61 0.45 3.57
N ALA A 56 -12.45 0.60 2.94
CA ALA A 56 -11.31 1.32 3.48
C ALA A 56 -11.62 2.80 3.73
N LEU A 57 -12.36 3.46 2.82
CA LEU A 57 -12.80 4.84 2.99
C LEU A 57 -13.75 4.98 4.19
N ALA A 58 -14.64 4.02 4.42
CA ALA A 58 -15.49 4.00 5.60
C ALA A 58 -14.68 3.85 6.91
N LEU A 59 -13.63 3.02 6.91
CA LEU A 59 -12.70 2.88 8.04
C LEU A 59 -11.92 4.17 8.28
N PHE A 60 -11.45 4.82 7.22
CA PHE A 60 -10.72 6.08 7.28
C PHE A 60 -11.56 7.21 7.90
N ARG A 61 -12.84 7.32 7.52
CA ARG A 61 -13.79 8.29 8.10
C ARG A 61 -14.07 8.05 9.58
N ARG A 62 -13.87 6.82 10.07
CA ARG A 62 -13.94 6.44 11.49
C ARG A 62 -12.60 6.59 12.21
N GLU A 63 -11.63 7.26 11.60
CA GLU A 63 -10.27 7.49 12.11
C GLU A 63 -9.47 6.20 12.35
N GLN A 64 -9.88 5.09 11.74
CA GLN A 64 -9.16 3.81 11.81
C GLN A 64 -8.09 3.76 10.72
N PHE A 65 -7.14 4.70 10.76
CA PHE A 65 -6.17 4.95 9.68
C PHE A 65 -5.32 3.73 9.33
N ARG A 66 -4.84 2.99 10.33
CA ARG A 66 -4.08 1.75 10.10
C ARG A 66 -4.90 0.69 9.37
N ALA A 67 -6.12 0.42 9.83
CA ALA A 67 -7.00 -0.57 9.21
C ALA A 67 -7.41 -0.14 7.79
N ALA A 68 -7.65 1.16 7.57
CA ALA A 68 -7.92 1.70 6.25
C ALA A 68 -6.75 1.47 5.27
N ARG A 69 -5.49 1.64 5.71
CA ARG A 69 -4.32 1.34 4.88
C ARG A 69 -4.22 -0.12 4.51
N ASP A 70 -4.42 -1.02 5.47
CA ASP A 70 -4.34 -2.46 5.22
C ASP A 70 -5.41 -2.90 4.18
N GLU A 71 -6.61 -2.32 4.27
CA GLU A 71 -7.68 -2.57 3.32
C GLU A 71 -7.40 -1.94 1.94
N TRP A 72 -6.87 -0.71 1.88
CA TRP A 72 -6.45 -0.09 0.62
C TRP A 72 -5.28 -0.82 -0.06
N GLN A 73 -4.32 -1.36 0.70
CA GLN A 73 -3.26 -2.22 0.14
C GLN A 73 -3.84 -3.51 -0.42
N SER A 74 -4.92 -4.03 0.17
CA SER A 74 -5.64 -5.19 -0.32
C SER A 74 -6.53 -4.87 -1.53
N ALA A 75 -6.98 -3.62 -1.67
CA ALA A 75 -7.75 -3.09 -2.80
C ALA A 75 -6.86 -2.79 -4.01
N ASP A 76 -5.65 -2.28 -3.77
CA ASP A 76 -4.63 -1.97 -4.77
C ASP A 76 -3.28 -2.70 -4.49
N PRO A 77 -3.22 -4.05 -4.62
CA PRO A 77 -1.98 -4.80 -4.36
C PRO A 77 -0.83 -4.40 -5.28
N ALA A 78 -1.13 -3.97 -6.51
CA ALA A 78 -0.15 -3.52 -7.47
C ALA A 78 0.34 -2.09 -7.24
N GLN A 79 -0.21 -1.38 -6.24
CA GLN A 79 0.08 0.02 -5.93
C GLN A 79 0.03 0.93 -7.16
N SER A 80 -0.89 0.64 -8.08
CA SER A 80 -0.93 1.24 -9.42
C SER A 80 -2.03 2.28 -9.57
N ASP A 81 -2.91 2.44 -8.58
CA ASP A 81 -3.95 3.46 -8.61
C ASP A 81 -3.54 4.73 -7.84
N PRO A 82 -3.44 5.89 -8.53
CA PRO A 82 -2.96 7.12 -7.92
C PRO A 82 -3.89 7.59 -6.79
N LYS A 83 -5.21 7.39 -6.90
CA LYS A 83 -6.17 7.81 -5.88
C LYS A 83 -6.01 7.00 -4.60
N THR A 84 -5.87 5.68 -4.71
CA THR A 84 -5.63 4.78 -3.56
C THR A 84 -4.33 5.12 -2.87
N GLN A 85 -3.24 5.35 -3.61
CA GLN A 85 -1.97 5.79 -3.04
C GLN A 85 -2.08 7.15 -2.32
N PHE A 86 -2.88 8.09 -2.83
CA PHE A 86 -3.15 9.37 -2.17
C PHE A 86 -3.85 9.19 -0.82
N TYR A 87 -4.89 8.36 -0.74
CA TYR A 87 -5.60 8.09 0.52
C TYR A 87 -4.72 7.36 1.55
N ILE A 88 -3.88 6.43 1.09
CA ILE A 88 -2.86 5.79 1.94
C ILE A 88 -1.92 6.85 2.52
N ALA A 89 -1.38 7.76 1.69
CA ALA A 89 -0.53 8.85 2.15
C ALA A 89 -1.23 9.76 3.18
N TYR A 90 -2.49 10.12 2.90
CA TYR A 90 -3.27 10.99 3.78
C TYR A 90 -3.54 10.33 5.14
N SER A 91 -3.75 9.01 5.16
CA SER A 91 -3.91 8.28 6.43
C SER A 91 -2.64 8.27 7.29
N PHE A 92 -1.45 8.21 6.67
CA PHE A 92 -0.19 8.35 7.38
C PHE A 92 -0.03 9.75 7.97
N TYR A 93 -0.40 10.79 7.20
CA TYR A 93 -0.42 12.17 7.68
C TYR A 93 -1.32 12.33 8.92
N ARG A 94 -2.57 11.84 8.84
CA ARG A 94 -3.54 11.96 9.93
C ARG A 94 -3.13 11.18 11.19
N GLU A 95 -2.53 10.00 11.02
CA GLU A 95 -2.05 9.22 12.16
C GLU A 95 -0.78 9.81 12.78
N GLY A 96 0.14 10.30 11.95
CA GLY A 96 1.38 10.94 12.39
C GLY A 96 1.16 12.26 13.12
N TRP A 97 0.14 13.04 12.74
CA TRP A 97 -0.21 14.32 13.36
C TRP A 97 -0.99 14.18 14.68
N GLY A 98 -1.70 13.06 14.88
CA GLY A 98 -2.53 12.83 16.06
C GLY A 98 -1.76 12.49 17.35
N ARG A 99 -0.47 12.14 17.24
CA ARG A 99 0.39 11.84 18.38
C ARG A 99 1.22 13.06 18.75
N VAL A 100 1.32 13.34 20.05
CA VAL A 100 2.12 14.44 20.64
C VAL A 100 3.59 14.39 20.21
N TYR A 101 4.04 13.25 19.68
CA TYR A 101 5.34 13.06 19.05
C TYR A 101 5.16 12.79 17.56
N TYR A 102 5.70 13.66 16.73
CA TYR A 102 5.85 13.46 15.28
C TYR A 102 6.58 12.13 15.04
N ASP A 103 5.84 11.11 14.63
CA ASP A 103 6.41 9.83 14.25
C ASP A 103 7.00 9.97 12.84
N GLN A 104 8.29 10.29 12.77
CA GLN A 104 9.00 10.56 11.53
C GLN A 104 8.90 9.39 10.54
N ASP A 105 8.72 8.16 11.03
CA ASP A 105 8.61 6.99 10.17
C ASP A 105 7.25 6.92 9.48
N LEU A 106 6.18 7.39 10.12
CA LEU A 106 4.87 7.52 9.47
C LEU A 106 4.89 8.61 8.40
N PHE A 107 5.54 9.74 8.66
CA PHE A 107 5.66 10.83 7.69
C PHE A 107 6.47 10.41 6.45
N LYS A 108 7.59 9.70 6.64
CA LYS A 108 8.37 9.14 5.54
C LYS A 108 7.55 8.15 4.69
N GLN A 109 6.81 7.25 5.34
CA GLN A 109 5.92 6.31 4.63
C GLN A 109 4.81 7.05 3.86
N GLY A 110 4.25 8.12 4.45
CA GLY A 110 3.33 9.01 3.75
C GLY A 110 3.95 9.67 2.52
N LEU A 111 5.20 10.15 2.64
CA LEU A 111 5.94 10.76 1.52
C LEU A 111 6.18 9.79 0.38
N GLU A 112 6.53 8.55 0.68
CA GLU A 112 6.69 7.51 -0.34
C GLU A 112 5.37 7.26 -1.07
N ALA A 113 4.27 7.14 -0.33
CA ALA A 113 2.94 6.91 -0.90
C ALA A 113 2.47 8.08 -1.78
N VAL A 114 2.64 9.33 -1.35
CA VAL A 114 2.23 10.50 -2.16
C VAL A 114 3.12 10.67 -3.39
N ASN A 115 4.42 10.37 -3.29
CA ASN A 115 5.33 10.39 -4.44
C ASN A 115 4.93 9.33 -5.47
N ARG A 116 4.52 8.12 -5.04
CA ARG A 116 3.94 7.12 -5.95
C ARG A 116 2.66 7.63 -6.61
N ALA A 117 1.74 8.22 -5.84
CA ALA A 117 0.51 8.79 -6.38
C ALA A 117 0.77 9.84 -7.48
N ILE A 118 1.77 10.72 -7.27
CA ILE A 118 2.19 11.72 -8.24
C ILE A 118 2.83 11.08 -9.48
N ALA A 119 3.68 10.06 -9.30
CA ALA A 119 4.35 9.39 -10.42
C ALA A 119 3.37 8.59 -11.31
N LEU A 120 2.29 8.07 -10.74
CA LEU A 120 1.26 7.30 -11.45
C LEU A 120 0.24 8.19 -12.16
N ALA A 121 0.05 9.42 -11.69
CA ALA A 121 -0.95 10.32 -12.25
C ALA A 121 -0.45 10.97 -13.55
N PRO A 122 -1.18 10.88 -14.67
CA PRO A 122 -0.80 11.53 -15.94
C PRO A 122 -0.97 13.06 -15.91
N ALA A 123 -1.66 13.59 -14.89
CA ALA A 123 -1.93 15.00 -14.65
C ALA A 123 -1.91 15.28 -13.13
N PRO A 124 -1.89 16.55 -12.68
CA PRO A 124 -1.93 16.88 -11.26
C PRO A 124 -3.11 16.20 -10.54
N LEU A 125 -2.80 15.27 -9.63
CA LEU A 125 -3.80 14.49 -8.92
C LEU A 125 -4.56 15.38 -7.94
N THR A 126 -5.86 15.55 -8.21
CA THR A 126 -6.81 16.24 -7.32
C THR A 126 -7.90 15.27 -6.93
N VAL A 127 -8.07 15.05 -5.63
CA VAL A 127 -9.11 14.21 -5.04
C VAL A 127 -10.18 15.13 -4.47
N ALA A 128 -11.31 15.24 -5.17
CA ALA A 128 -12.47 15.97 -4.69
C ALA A 128 -13.22 15.11 -3.65
N ASP A 129 -12.90 15.29 -2.37
CA ASP A 129 -13.61 14.72 -1.23
C ASP A 129 -13.88 15.82 -0.21
N GLU A 130 -15.16 16.06 0.09
CA GLU A 130 -15.61 17.14 0.98
C GLU A 130 -15.12 16.96 2.42
N ASN A 131 -14.73 15.75 2.81
CA ASN A 131 -14.21 15.45 4.14
C ASN A 131 -12.69 15.63 4.24
N LEU A 132 -12.03 15.91 3.11
CA LEU A 132 -10.61 16.18 3.07
C LEU A 132 -10.38 17.68 3.03
N GLN A 133 -9.40 18.10 3.82
CA GLN A 133 -9.01 19.49 3.93
C GLN A 133 -7.78 19.81 3.04
N MET A 134 -7.10 18.79 2.51
CA MET A 134 -6.15 18.89 1.40
C MET A 134 -6.63 18.01 0.25
N LEU A 135 -6.78 18.61 -0.93
CA LEU A 135 -7.39 17.94 -2.09
C LEU A 135 -6.35 17.56 -3.13
N THR A 136 -5.15 18.12 -3.09
CA THR A 136 -4.11 17.83 -4.09
C THR A 136 -2.96 17.01 -3.51
N ALA A 137 -2.39 16.13 -4.33
CA ALA A 137 -1.21 15.35 -3.95
C ALA A 137 0.02 16.24 -3.68
N ALA A 138 0.12 17.37 -4.38
CA ALA A 138 1.19 18.35 -4.17
C ALA A 138 1.10 19.02 -2.79
N GLU A 139 -0.10 19.42 -2.36
CA GLU A 139 -0.33 19.98 -1.01
C GLU A 139 0.01 18.96 0.08
N LEU A 140 -0.48 17.72 -0.06
CA LEU A 140 -0.22 16.66 0.91
C LEU A 140 1.28 16.36 1.03
N LYS A 141 2.01 16.33 -0.11
CA LYS A 141 3.46 16.15 -0.12
C LYS A 141 4.16 17.27 0.65
N ALA A 142 3.82 18.53 0.38
CA ALA A 142 4.45 19.66 1.05
C ALA A 142 4.25 19.63 2.59
N GLU A 143 3.07 19.24 3.06
CA GLU A 143 2.79 19.10 4.50
C GLU A 143 3.56 17.92 5.13
N LEU A 144 3.68 16.80 4.41
CA LEU A 144 4.46 15.66 4.87
C LEU A 144 5.98 15.94 4.92
N GLU A 145 6.51 16.73 3.96
CA GLU A 145 7.91 17.18 3.94
C GLU A 145 8.17 18.10 5.14
N GLN A 146 7.28 19.06 5.40
CA GLN A 146 7.34 19.92 6.58
C GLN A 146 7.28 19.15 7.89
N GLY A 147 6.48 18.07 7.98
CA GLY A 147 6.40 17.23 9.18
C GLY A 147 7.64 16.35 9.40
N THR A 148 8.44 16.11 8.36
CA THR A 148 9.71 15.35 8.45
C THR A 148 10.88 16.26 8.86
N GLU A 149 10.86 17.53 8.44
CA GLU A 149 11.82 18.55 8.82
C GLU A 149 11.65 19.00 10.28
N ARG A 150 12.24 18.24 11.20
CA ARG A 150 12.36 18.65 12.61
C ARG A 150 13.27 19.88 12.70
N ASN A 151 12.66 21.07 12.65
CA ASN A 151 13.38 22.32 12.81
C ASN A 151 13.78 22.48 14.30
N TRP A 152 15.07 22.49 14.60
CA TRP A 152 15.59 22.89 15.91
C TRP A 152 15.22 24.34 16.31
N GLY A 153 14.52 25.08 15.44
CA GLY A 153 13.86 26.36 15.72
C GLY A 153 12.43 26.28 16.27
N ASP A 154 11.99 25.14 16.82
CA ASP A 154 10.65 24.92 17.40
C ASP A 154 10.38 25.68 18.73
N ILE A 155 11.11 26.77 18.96
CA ILE A 155 10.82 27.81 19.96
C ILE A 155 10.15 29.00 19.26
N ASN A 156 9.13 28.73 18.42
CA ASN A 156 8.32 29.80 17.85
C ASN A 156 6.86 29.64 18.29
N PRO A 157 6.42 30.37 19.34
CA PRO A 157 5.10 30.20 19.96
C PRO A 157 3.91 30.52 19.03
N LEU A 158 4.17 31.06 17.83
CA LEU A 158 3.17 31.34 16.81
C LEU A 158 2.74 30.10 15.99
N LYS A 159 3.51 29.00 16.02
CA LYS A 159 3.15 27.75 15.28
C LYS A 159 2.26 26.78 16.07
N VAL A 160 2.11 27.00 17.38
CA VAL A 160 1.24 26.19 18.27
C VAL A 160 -0.25 26.38 17.93
N MET A 161 -0.60 27.42 17.17
CA MET A 161 -1.97 27.75 16.75
C MET A 161 -2.33 27.31 15.32
N ARG A 162 -1.59 26.36 14.71
CA ARG A 162 -1.96 25.89 13.36
C ARG A 162 -3.25 25.07 13.44
N GLN A 163 -4.36 25.67 12.97
CA GLN A 163 -5.66 25.01 12.86
C GLN A 163 -5.54 23.79 11.94
N ARG A 164 -6.14 22.67 12.37
CA ARG A 164 -6.21 21.41 11.62
C ARG A 164 -6.79 21.67 10.23
N LYS A 165 -5.99 21.36 9.21
CA LYS A 165 -6.43 20.98 7.87
C LYS A 165 -6.36 19.44 7.76
#